data_AF-A0A7U8GRI5-F1
#
_entry.id   AF-A0A7U8GRI5-F1
#
_cell.length_a   1.000
_cell.length_b   1.000
_cell.length_c   1.000
_cell.angle_alpha   90.00
_cell.angle_beta   90.00
_cell.angle_gamma   90.00
#
_symmetry.space_group_name_H-M   'P 1'
#
loop_
_entity.id
_entity.type
_entity.pdbx_description
1 polymer ?
#
loop_
_entity_poly.entity_id
_entity_poly.type
_entity_poly.pdbx_seq_one_letter_code
_entity_poly.pdbx_strand_id
1 'polypeptide(L)'
;MHRLTELLEKNRDWADKINKEDPQFFETLAQQQAPEYLWIGCSDSRVPANEIVGMLPGELFVHRNVANVVVHTDMNCLSVVQYAVEVLKVKHILVVGHYGCGGVAASIESEPHGLIDNWLRNIRRVYQKHMDFLSTWDESQQKLDRLCELNVIEQSVNLCETTIVQQAWANGQDLTVHGWIYGLGDGLVNDLEFNASSAEAVEEQYQLAMNKMGKLRELAQVSDKSQESARTLWDKVRSIFN
;
A
#
# COMPACT_ATOMS: atom_id res chain seq x y z
N MET A 1 17.44 -11.12 32.59
CA MET A 1 17.26 -10.05 31.58
C MET A 1 18.01 -10.48 30.34
N HIS A 2 17.30 -10.92 29.30
CA HIS A 2 17.93 -11.36 28.05
C HIS A 2 18.41 -10.12 27.29
N ARG A 3 19.73 -9.92 27.21
CA ARG A 3 20.32 -8.81 26.43
C ARG A 3 20.28 -9.20 24.95
N LEU A 4 19.85 -8.27 24.09
CA LEU A 4 19.80 -8.44 22.63
C LEU A 4 21.18 -8.15 21.98
N THR A 5 22.26 -8.67 22.59
CA THR A 5 23.63 -8.36 22.17
C THR A 5 23.88 -8.72 20.70
N GLU A 6 23.34 -9.84 20.24
CA GLU A 6 23.47 -10.29 18.85
C GLU A 6 22.92 -9.26 17.83
N LEU A 7 21.81 -8.57 18.14
CA LEU A 7 21.25 -7.55 17.25
C LEU A 7 22.13 -6.30 17.21
N LEU A 8 22.76 -5.93 18.33
CA LEU A 8 23.70 -4.83 18.38
C LEU A 8 24.99 -5.15 17.62
N GLU A 9 25.47 -6.39 17.68
CA GLU A 9 26.61 -6.86 16.89
C GLU A 9 26.29 -6.85 15.40
N LYS A 10 25.13 -7.38 14.99
CA LYS A 10 24.64 -7.30 13.59
C LYS A 10 24.56 -5.86 13.08
N ASN A 11 24.11 -4.92 13.92
CA ASN A 11 24.08 -3.50 13.55
C ASN A 11 25.48 -2.90 13.37
N ARG A 12 26.44 -3.23 14.24
CA ARG A 12 27.83 -2.78 14.10
C ARG A 12 28.46 -3.30 12.82
N ASP A 13 28.29 -4.59 12.55
CA ASP A 13 28.81 -5.22 11.34
C ASP A 13 28.20 -4.58 10.07
N TRP A 14 26.89 -4.29 10.10
CA TRP A 14 26.22 -3.57 9.02
C TRP A 14 26.78 -2.16 8.83
N ALA A 15 26.92 -1.38 9.90
CA ALA A 15 27.43 -0.01 9.82
C ALA A 15 28.88 0.03 9.31
N ASP A 16 29.73 -0.88 9.80
CA ASP A 16 31.12 -1.01 9.35
C ASP A 16 31.21 -1.43 7.87
N LYS A 17 30.31 -2.30 7.42
CA LYS A 17 30.22 -2.70 6.01
C LYS A 17 29.83 -1.51 5.13
N ILE A 18 28.74 -0.82 5.46
CA ILE A 18 28.26 0.33 4.68
C ILE A 18 29.32 1.44 4.65
N ASN A 19 29.95 1.76 5.78
CA ASN A 19 30.98 2.80 5.83
C ASN A 19 32.26 2.45 5.04
N LYS A 20 32.54 1.15 4.82
CA LYS A 20 33.63 0.70 3.93
C LYS A 20 33.24 0.80 2.46
N GLU A 21 31.99 0.51 2.13
CA GLU A 21 31.47 0.58 0.76
C GLU A 21 31.25 2.04 0.31
N ASP A 22 30.70 2.87 1.19
CA ASP A 22 30.48 4.31 1.00
C ASP A 22 30.73 5.07 2.33
N PRO A 23 31.94 5.64 2.51
CA PRO A 23 32.29 6.41 3.70
C PRO A 23 31.46 7.69 3.92
N GLN A 24 30.77 8.19 2.89
CA GLN A 24 29.93 9.39 2.96
C GLN A 24 28.45 9.05 3.23
N PHE A 25 28.08 7.76 3.22
CA PHE A 25 26.69 7.32 3.33
C PHE A 25 25.95 7.94 4.52
N PHE A 26 26.50 7.82 5.73
CA PHE A 26 25.83 8.30 6.94
C PHE A 26 25.81 9.83 7.04
N GLU A 27 26.82 10.52 6.50
CA GLU A 27 26.86 11.99 6.45
C GLU A 27 25.78 12.51 5.49
N THR A 28 25.68 11.92 4.30
CA THR A 28 24.63 12.22 3.31
C THR A 28 23.25 11.93 3.90
N LEU A 29 23.06 10.75 4.50
CA LEU A 29 21.80 10.36 5.12
C LEU A 29 21.37 11.32 6.24
N ALA A 30 22.32 11.81 7.05
CA ALA A 30 22.03 12.76 8.12
C ALA A 30 21.58 14.14 7.60
N GLN A 31 21.99 14.51 6.38
CA GLN A 31 21.63 15.77 5.73
C GLN A 31 20.33 15.66 4.91
N GLN A 32 19.93 14.46 4.49
CA GLN A 32 18.76 14.23 3.65
C GLN A 32 17.46 14.20 4.49
N GLN A 33 16.64 15.24 4.36
CA GLN A 33 15.38 15.39 5.12
C GLN A 33 14.14 15.63 4.25
N ALA A 34 14.26 15.61 2.93
CA ALA A 34 13.16 15.92 2.00
C ALA A 34 12.82 14.72 1.10
N PRO A 35 12.19 13.66 1.63
CA PRO A 35 11.68 12.58 0.79
C PRO A 35 10.60 13.12 -0.14
N GLU A 36 10.53 12.60 -1.38
CA GLU A 36 9.46 12.96 -2.32
C GLU A 36 8.22 12.07 -2.16
N TYR A 37 8.34 10.96 -1.41
CA TYR A 37 7.36 9.89 -1.30
C TYR A 37 6.96 9.62 0.16
N LEU A 38 5.66 9.51 0.43
CA LEU A 38 5.10 8.88 1.62
C LEU A 38 4.57 7.48 1.25
N TRP A 39 5.03 6.45 1.94
CA TRP A 39 4.56 5.07 1.82
C TRP A 39 3.69 4.68 3.01
N ILE A 40 2.42 4.39 2.77
CA ILE A 40 1.48 3.82 3.75
C ILE A 40 1.31 2.34 3.45
N GLY A 41 1.97 1.49 4.24
CA GLY A 41 2.03 0.04 4.00
C GLY A 41 1.53 -0.81 5.17
N CYS A 42 1.49 -2.13 4.94
CA CYS A 42 1.13 -3.07 5.99
C CYS A 42 2.26 -3.23 7.02
N SER A 43 1.91 -3.46 8.29
CA SER A 43 2.84 -3.88 9.35
C SER A 43 3.48 -5.26 9.11
N ASP A 44 3.08 -5.97 8.05
CA ASP A 44 3.72 -7.20 7.61
C ASP A 44 5.24 -7.02 7.41
N SER A 45 6.02 -7.88 8.05
CA SER A 45 7.47 -7.75 8.13
C SER A 45 8.21 -8.36 6.93
N ARG A 46 7.51 -8.98 5.98
CA ARG A 46 8.13 -9.82 4.95
C ARG A 46 8.98 -9.04 3.95
N VAL A 47 8.69 -7.76 3.69
CA VAL A 47 9.56 -6.90 2.84
C VAL A 47 9.51 -5.41 3.28
N PRO A 48 10.68 -4.76 3.52
CA PRO A 48 10.77 -3.31 3.74
C PRO A 48 10.41 -2.50 2.49
N ALA A 49 9.83 -1.31 2.64
CA ALA A 49 9.35 -0.50 1.51
C ALA A 49 10.50 -0.09 0.56
N ASN A 50 11.62 0.35 1.14
CA ASN A 50 12.80 0.79 0.40
C ASN A 50 13.38 -0.32 -0.50
N GLU A 51 13.38 -1.57 -0.02
CA GLU A 51 13.86 -2.73 -0.78
C GLU A 51 12.95 -3.04 -1.99
N ILE A 52 11.64 -2.83 -1.86
CA ILE A 52 10.67 -3.10 -2.95
C ILE A 52 10.93 -2.19 -4.15
N VAL A 53 11.26 -0.93 -3.91
CA VAL A 53 11.43 0.08 -4.98
C VAL A 53 12.89 0.45 -5.25
N GLY A 54 13.84 -0.23 -4.60
CA GLY A 54 15.28 -0.01 -4.78
C GLY A 54 15.75 1.39 -4.35
N MET A 55 15.08 1.99 -3.36
CA MET A 55 15.40 3.32 -2.84
C MET A 55 16.32 3.22 -1.62
N LEU A 56 17.18 4.23 -1.46
CA LEU A 56 18.05 4.35 -0.29
C LEU A 56 17.24 4.78 0.95
N PRO A 57 17.72 4.45 2.16
CA PRO A 57 17.19 5.06 3.38
C PRO A 57 17.14 6.59 3.28
N GLY A 58 16.06 7.21 3.76
CA GLY A 58 15.86 8.66 3.70
C GLY A 58 15.07 9.16 2.47
N GLU A 59 14.89 8.34 1.43
CA GLU A 59 14.13 8.71 0.22
C GLU A 59 12.62 8.48 0.35
N LEU A 60 12.21 7.62 1.30
CA LEU A 60 10.81 7.31 1.61
C LEU A 60 10.49 7.68 3.05
N PHE A 61 9.42 8.44 3.24
CA PHE A 61 8.76 8.57 4.54
C PHE A 61 7.74 7.43 4.68
N VAL A 62 7.73 6.71 5.80
CA VAL A 62 7.00 5.43 5.90
C VAL A 62 6.06 5.40 7.10
N HIS A 63 4.80 5.06 6.85
CA HIS A 63 3.82 4.65 7.84
C HIS A 63 3.47 3.18 7.68
N ARG A 64 3.22 2.48 8.80
CA ARG A 64 2.75 1.09 8.78
C ARG A 64 1.69 0.83 9.83
N ASN A 65 0.60 0.19 9.41
CA ASN A 65 -0.40 -0.41 10.30
C ASN A 65 -0.90 -1.75 9.71
N VAL A 66 -1.65 -2.53 10.49
CA VAL A 66 -2.15 -3.82 10.01
C VAL A 66 -3.10 -3.58 8.82
N ALA A 67 -2.75 -4.17 7.67
CA ALA A 67 -3.50 -4.07 6.41
C ALA A 67 -3.64 -2.64 5.84
N ASN A 68 -2.66 -1.76 6.08
CA ASN A 68 -2.49 -0.48 5.39
C ASN A 68 -3.76 0.39 5.34
N VAL A 69 -4.50 0.43 6.45
CA VAL A 69 -5.80 1.09 6.58
C VAL A 69 -5.61 2.59 6.82
N VAL A 70 -6.38 3.43 6.12
CA VAL A 70 -6.49 4.87 6.36
C VAL A 70 -7.88 5.15 6.91
N VAL A 71 -7.95 5.42 8.21
CA VAL A 71 -9.21 5.77 8.89
C VAL A 71 -9.28 7.28 9.05
N HIS A 72 -10.42 7.90 8.71
CA HIS A 72 -10.61 9.37 8.80
C HIS A 72 -10.43 9.97 10.20
N THR A 73 -10.30 9.15 11.24
CA THR A 73 -10.10 9.56 12.63
C THR A 73 -8.89 8.90 13.29
N ASP A 74 -8.08 8.14 12.54
CA ASP A 74 -6.82 7.61 13.07
C ASP A 74 -5.76 8.71 13.09
N MET A 75 -5.66 9.40 14.23
CA MET A 75 -4.67 10.45 14.43
C MET A 75 -3.23 9.98 14.23
N ASN A 76 -2.92 8.68 14.37
CA ASN A 76 -1.59 8.16 14.09
C ASN A 76 -1.26 8.33 12.59
N CYS A 77 -2.06 7.72 11.72
CA CYS A 77 -1.89 7.87 10.28
C CYS A 77 -2.01 9.33 9.81
N LEU A 78 -3.00 10.07 10.32
CA LEU A 78 -3.26 11.45 9.89
C LEU A 78 -2.13 12.41 10.29
N SER A 79 -1.51 12.25 11.46
CA SER A 79 -0.34 13.05 11.83
C SER A 79 0.85 12.78 10.92
N VAL A 80 1.06 11.53 10.48
CA VAL A 80 2.12 11.19 9.52
C VAL A 80 1.83 11.83 8.16
N VAL A 81 0.59 11.73 7.66
CA VAL A 81 0.17 12.34 6.40
C VAL A 81 0.33 13.87 6.45
N GLN A 82 -0.15 14.52 7.52
CA GLN A 82 0.00 15.96 7.69
C GLN A 82 1.46 16.39 7.67
N TYR A 83 2.32 15.72 8.43
CA TYR A 83 3.74 16.05 8.45
C TYR A 83 4.40 15.87 7.07
N ALA A 84 4.09 14.77 6.39
CA ALA A 84 4.62 14.51 5.04
C ALA A 84 4.21 15.59 4.04
N VAL A 85 2.94 15.97 4.03
CA VAL A 85 2.37 16.91 3.05
C VAL A 85 2.74 18.35 3.39
N GLU A 86 2.60 18.76 4.65
CA GLU A 86 2.72 20.16 5.05
C GLU A 86 4.17 20.56 5.39
N VAL A 87 4.95 19.65 5.97
CA VAL A 87 6.33 19.93 6.42
C VAL A 87 7.34 19.41 5.41
N LEU A 88 7.28 18.13 5.05
CA LEU A 88 8.26 17.52 4.13
C LEU A 88 7.98 17.86 2.66
N LYS A 89 6.77 18.33 2.34
CA LYS A 89 6.33 18.66 0.99
C LYS A 89 6.50 17.50 0.00
N VAL A 90 6.15 16.29 0.44
CA VAL A 90 6.12 15.12 -0.46
C VAL A 90 5.21 15.41 -1.66
N LYS A 91 5.57 14.86 -2.82
CA LYS A 91 4.79 14.97 -4.07
C LYS A 91 3.88 13.78 -4.28
N HIS A 92 4.22 12.64 -3.67
CA HIS A 92 3.53 11.38 -3.89
C HIS A 92 3.20 10.71 -2.56
N ILE A 93 1.95 10.28 -2.40
CA ILE A 93 1.56 9.38 -1.32
C ILE A 93 1.11 8.06 -1.92
N LEU A 94 1.73 6.97 -1.51
CA LEU A 94 1.42 5.63 -1.97
C LEU A 94 0.73 4.86 -0.85
N VAL A 95 -0.51 4.43 -1.09
CA VAL A 95 -1.16 3.41 -0.28
C VAL A 95 -0.83 2.07 -0.92
N VAL A 96 -0.10 1.23 -0.18
CA VAL A 96 0.45 -0.01 -0.73
C VAL A 96 0.00 -1.23 0.04
N GLY A 97 -0.86 -2.02 -0.61
CA GLY A 97 -1.29 -3.32 -0.14
C GLY A 97 -0.38 -4.46 -0.59
N HIS A 98 -0.70 -5.66 -0.14
CA HIS A 98 0.02 -6.85 -0.58
C HIS A 98 -0.87 -8.08 -0.58
N TYR A 99 -0.61 -9.01 -1.50
CA TYR A 99 -1.28 -10.30 -1.52
C TYR A 99 -0.87 -11.15 -0.30
N GLY A 100 -1.77 -12.05 0.11
CA GLY A 100 -1.56 -12.90 1.29
C GLY A 100 -1.47 -12.11 2.60
N CYS A 101 -2.16 -10.98 2.70
CA CYS A 101 -2.24 -10.17 3.92
C CYS A 101 -3.10 -10.86 4.99
N GLY A 102 -2.48 -11.21 6.13
CA GLY A 102 -3.17 -11.85 7.24
C GLY A 102 -4.30 -11.00 7.85
N GLY A 103 -4.12 -9.67 7.91
CA GLY A 103 -5.16 -8.77 8.41
C GLY A 103 -6.39 -8.73 7.49
N VAL A 104 -6.18 -8.73 6.16
CA VAL A 104 -7.29 -8.80 5.20
C VAL A 104 -8.01 -10.14 5.29
N ALA A 105 -7.27 -11.26 5.38
CA ALA A 105 -7.85 -12.59 5.54
C ALA A 105 -8.72 -12.70 6.81
N ALA A 106 -8.15 -12.33 7.96
CA ALA A 106 -8.83 -12.34 9.25
C ALA A 106 -10.09 -11.45 9.27
N SER A 107 -10.17 -10.41 8.43
CA SER A 107 -11.32 -9.49 8.40
C SER A 107 -12.63 -10.15 7.92
N ILE A 108 -12.54 -11.22 7.14
CA ILE A 108 -13.69 -11.96 6.56
C ILE A 108 -13.89 -13.34 7.19
N GLU A 109 -13.00 -13.76 8.09
CA GLU A 109 -13.16 -14.99 8.85
C GLU A 109 -14.28 -14.85 9.90
N SER A 110 -14.90 -15.99 10.22
CA SER A 110 -15.97 -16.06 11.23
C SER A 110 -15.44 -16.10 12.66
N GLU A 111 -14.18 -16.50 12.83
CA GLU A 111 -13.53 -16.65 14.12
C GLU A 111 -13.11 -15.27 14.68
N PRO A 112 -13.32 -15.02 15.99
CA PRO A 112 -12.89 -13.76 16.60
C PRO A 112 -11.38 -13.76 16.88
N HIS A 113 -10.72 -12.63 16.58
CA HIS A 113 -9.29 -12.40 16.81
C HIS A 113 -9.01 -11.45 17.99
N GLY A 114 -10.06 -10.97 18.65
CA GLY A 114 -9.95 -10.14 19.85
C GLY A 114 -9.92 -8.65 19.53
N LEU A 115 -9.01 -7.88 20.15
CA LEU A 115 -8.98 -6.41 20.01
C LEU A 115 -8.83 -5.97 18.55
N ILE A 116 -8.04 -6.71 17.77
CA ILE A 116 -7.74 -6.39 16.38
C ILE A 116 -9.00 -6.43 15.50
N ASP A 117 -10.03 -7.19 15.85
CA ASP A 117 -11.28 -7.22 15.08
C ASP A 117 -11.92 -5.82 14.96
N ASN A 118 -11.74 -4.95 15.96
CA ASN A 118 -12.23 -3.58 15.89
C ASN A 118 -11.53 -2.76 14.79
N TRP A 119 -10.24 -3.00 14.58
CA TRP A 119 -9.48 -2.41 13.48
C TRP A 119 -9.88 -3.03 12.13
N LEU A 120 -10.00 -4.36 12.08
CA LEU A 120 -10.37 -5.10 10.86
C LEU A 120 -11.81 -4.84 10.40
N ARG A 121 -12.67 -4.26 11.25
CA ARG A 121 -14.01 -3.77 10.83
C ARG A 121 -13.92 -2.78 9.66
N ASN A 122 -12.86 -1.99 9.56
CA ASN A 122 -12.67 -1.07 8.43
C ASN A 122 -12.58 -1.84 7.09
N ILE A 123 -11.84 -2.95 7.08
CA ILE A 123 -11.71 -3.83 5.90
C ILE A 123 -12.99 -4.64 5.68
N ARG A 124 -13.66 -5.08 6.75
CA ARG A 124 -14.96 -5.75 6.65
C ARG A 124 -16.02 -4.87 5.99
N ARG A 125 -15.97 -3.55 6.19
CA ARG A 125 -16.83 -2.60 5.47
C ARG A 125 -16.52 -2.53 3.99
N VAL A 126 -15.24 -2.58 3.61
CA VAL A 126 -14.83 -2.70 2.19
C VAL A 126 -15.38 -3.99 1.58
N TYR A 127 -15.23 -5.12 2.29
CA TYR A 127 -15.80 -6.41 1.86
C TYR A 127 -17.31 -6.34 1.66
N GLN A 128 -18.04 -5.73 2.60
CA GLN A 128 -19.50 -5.57 2.51
C GLN A 128 -19.91 -4.64 1.36
N LYS A 129 -19.21 -3.52 1.16
CA LYS A 129 -19.45 -2.55 0.06
C LYS A 129 -19.34 -3.22 -1.31
N HIS A 130 -18.40 -4.16 -1.45
CA HIS A 130 -18.05 -4.80 -2.71
C HIS A 130 -18.47 -6.27 -2.79
N MET A 131 -19.40 -6.70 -1.93
CA MET A 131 -19.80 -8.10 -1.82
C MET A 131 -20.31 -8.66 -3.16
N ASP A 132 -21.08 -7.86 -3.91
CA ASP A 132 -21.59 -8.27 -5.22
C ASP A 132 -20.46 -8.54 -6.20
N PHE A 133 -19.47 -7.64 -6.30
CA PHE A 133 -18.29 -7.84 -7.13
C PHE A 133 -17.49 -9.07 -6.69
N LEU A 134 -17.23 -9.21 -5.39
CA LEU A 134 -16.45 -10.32 -4.83
C LEU A 134 -17.17 -11.67 -4.97
N SER A 135 -18.50 -11.69 -4.96
CA SER A 135 -19.31 -12.90 -5.14
C SER A 135 -19.12 -13.55 -6.50
N THR A 136 -18.66 -12.77 -7.49
CA THR A 136 -18.47 -13.23 -8.87
C THR A 136 -17.18 -14.02 -9.13
N TRP A 137 -16.32 -14.11 -8.13
CA TRP A 137 -15.14 -14.96 -8.14
C TRP A 137 -15.50 -16.29 -7.47
N ASP A 138 -14.95 -17.41 -7.92
CA ASP A 138 -15.30 -18.72 -7.36
C ASP A 138 -14.29 -19.16 -6.28
N GLU A 139 -13.00 -18.91 -6.51
CA GLU A 139 -11.92 -19.33 -5.63
C GLU A 139 -11.71 -18.38 -4.44
N SER A 140 -11.57 -18.94 -3.23
CA SER A 140 -11.37 -18.18 -1.99
C SER A 140 -10.10 -17.32 -2.03
N GLN A 141 -9.01 -17.84 -2.62
CA GLN A 141 -7.76 -17.08 -2.73
C GLN A 141 -7.89 -15.90 -3.68
N GLN A 142 -8.55 -16.08 -4.83
CA GLN A 142 -8.78 -15.00 -5.78
C GLN A 142 -9.65 -13.89 -5.17
N LYS A 143 -10.70 -14.26 -4.41
CA LYS A 143 -11.51 -13.32 -3.63
C LYS A 143 -10.67 -12.51 -2.65
N LEU A 144 -9.79 -13.19 -1.93
CA LEU A 144 -8.92 -12.53 -0.96
C LEU A 144 -7.95 -11.56 -1.63
N ASP A 145 -7.37 -11.95 -2.76
CA ASP A 145 -6.49 -11.09 -3.55
C ASP A 145 -7.26 -9.86 -4.06
N ARG A 146 -8.49 -10.03 -4.56
CA ARG A 146 -9.34 -8.91 -4.97
C ARG A 146 -9.70 -8.01 -3.79
N LEU A 147 -9.96 -8.57 -2.61
CA LEU A 147 -10.22 -7.78 -1.41
C LEU A 147 -8.99 -6.97 -0.99
N CYS A 148 -7.77 -7.50 -1.16
CA CYS A 148 -6.54 -6.73 -0.93
C CYS A 148 -6.46 -5.52 -1.87
N GLU A 149 -6.78 -5.69 -3.16
CA GLU A 149 -6.80 -4.61 -4.15
C GLU A 149 -7.87 -3.56 -3.83
N LEU A 150 -9.10 -3.99 -3.55
CA LEU A 150 -10.20 -3.10 -3.15
C LEU A 150 -9.88 -2.35 -1.87
N ASN A 151 -9.23 -3.00 -0.90
CA ASN A 151 -8.80 -2.32 0.32
C ASN A 151 -7.85 -1.17 -0.01
N VAL A 152 -6.88 -1.37 -0.90
CA VAL A 152 -5.98 -0.28 -1.35
C VAL A 152 -6.77 0.85 -1.98
N ILE A 153 -7.65 0.55 -2.93
CA ILE A 153 -8.44 1.58 -3.63
C ILE A 153 -9.28 2.39 -2.65
N GLU A 154 -10.02 1.73 -1.75
CA GLU A 154 -10.84 2.41 -0.74
C GLU A 154 -10.00 3.22 0.24
N GLN A 155 -8.84 2.73 0.66
CA GLN A 155 -7.94 3.49 1.52
C GLN A 155 -7.34 4.70 0.81
N SER A 156 -7.04 4.60 -0.49
CA SER A 156 -6.62 5.74 -1.29
C SER A 156 -7.73 6.79 -1.41
N VAL A 157 -8.99 6.38 -1.60
CA VAL A 157 -10.15 7.29 -1.54
C VAL A 157 -10.25 7.96 -0.16
N ASN A 158 -10.19 7.19 0.93
CA ASN A 158 -10.25 7.74 2.29
C ASN A 158 -9.15 8.79 2.53
N LEU A 159 -7.94 8.53 2.01
CA LEU A 159 -6.81 9.46 2.08
C LEU A 159 -7.09 10.74 1.28
N CYS A 160 -7.60 10.63 0.06
CA CYS A 160 -8.00 11.76 -0.77
C CYS A 160 -9.06 12.63 -0.07
N GLU A 161 -9.98 12.04 0.68
CA GLU A 161 -11.04 12.73 1.41
C GLU A 161 -10.57 13.41 2.72
N THR A 162 -9.31 13.18 3.14
CA THR A 162 -8.78 13.86 4.32
C THR A 162 -8.69 15.37 4.10
N THR A 163 -8.93 16.14 5.17
CA THR A 163 -8.76 17.60 5.13
C THR A 163 -7.35 18.02 4.70
N ILE A 164 -6.34 17.22 5.03
CA ILE A 164 -4.93 17.46 4.69
C ILE A 164 -4.72 17.44 3.17
N VAL A 165 -5.17 16.38 2.49
CA VAL A 165 -4.99 16.23 1.04
C VAL A 165 -5.88 17.23 0.29
N GLN A 166 -7.13 17.39 0.72
CA GLN A 166 -8.04 18.39 0.14
C GLN A 166 -7.48 19.81 0.23
N GLN A 167 -6.91 20.19 1.38
CA GLN A 167 -6.30 21.50 1.56
C GLN A 167 -5.03 21.67 0.73
N ALA A 168 -4.20 20.63 0.60
CA ALA A 168 -3.02 20.66 -0.25
C ALA A 168 -3.39 20.94 -1.71
N TRP A 169 -4.38 20.23 -2.26
CA TRP A 169 -4.88 20.47 -3.61
C TRP A 169 -5.55 21.84 -3.77
N ALA A 170 -6.37 22.27 -2.81
CA ALA A 170 -6.99 23.60 -2.83
C ALA A 170 -5.95 24.74 -2.84
N ASN A 171 -4.78 24.50 -2.24
CA ASN A 171 -3.66 25.44 -2.23
C ASN A 171 -2.75 25.33 -3.48
N GLY A 172 -3.07 24.45 -4.42
CA GLY A 172 -2.27 24.22 -5.64
C GLY A 172 -0.96 23.48 -5.40
N GLN A 173 -0.82 22.74 -4.29
CA GLN A 173 0.34 21.88 -4.06
C GLN A 173 0.31 20.70 -5.03
N ASP A 174 1.43 20.46 -5.71
CA ASP A 174 1.63 19.29 -6.57
C ASP A 174 1.74 18.02 -5.71
N LEU A 175 0.62 17.31 -5.59
CA LEU A 175 0.45 16.12 -4.76
C LEU A 175 -0.39 15.08 -5.49
N THR A 176 0.09 13.85 -5.60
CA THR A 176 -0.67 12.72 -6.18
C THR A 176 -0.77 11.57 -5.18
N VAL A 177 -1.97 10.98 -5.09
CA VAL A 177 -2.25 9.77 -4.30
C VAL A 177 -2.31 8.56 -5.22
N HIS A 178 -1.53 7.54 -4.90
CA HIS A 178 -1.34 6.31 -5.68
C HIS A 178 -1.86 5.09 -4.91
N GLY A 179 -2.54 4.18 -5.61
CA GLY A 179 -2.94 2.87 -5.07
C GLY A 179 -2.15 1.73 -5.70
N TRP A 180 -1.23 1.12 -4.93
CA TRP A 180 -0.38 0.04 -5.41
C TRP A 180 -0.60 -1.26 -4.63
N ILE A 181 -0.30 -2.39 -5.26
CA ILE A 181 -0.28 -3.71 -4.61
C ILE A 181 0.97 -4.49 -5.01
N TYR A 182 1.59 -5.21 -4.07
CA TYR A 182 2.77 -6.03 -4.38
C TYR A 182 2.59 -7.52 -4.04
N GLY A 183 3.28 -8.36 -4.81
CA GLY A 183 3.33 -9.80 -4.60
C GLY A 183 4.50 -10.22 -3.73
N LEU A 184 4.23 -10.98 -2.67
CA LEU A 184 5.27 -11.54 -1.81
C LEU A 184 6.02 -12.72 -2.46
N GLY A 185 5.39 -13.40 -3.42
CA GLY A 185 5.98 -14.55 -4.11
C GLY A 185 7.00 -14.17 -5.19
N ASP A 186 6.94 -12.93 -5.68
CA ASP A 186 7.75 -12.47 -6.81
C ASP A 186 8.41 -11.09 -6.62
N GLY A 187 8.03 -10.35 -5.58
CA GLY A 187 8.57 -9.02 -5.26
C GLY A 187 8.12 -7.91 -6.20
N LEU A 188 7.14 -8.16 -7.08
CA LEU A 188 6.71 -7.15 -8.07
C LEU A 188 5.55 -6.30 -7.57
N VAL A 189 5.61 -5.02 -7.93
CA VAL A 189 4.55 -4.03 -7.68
C VAL A 189 3.66 -3.89 -8.91
N ASN A 190 2.36 -3.78 -8.66
CA ASN A 190 1.34 -3.45 -9.65
C ASN A 190 0.63 -2.15 -9.26
N ASP A 191 0.57 -1.24 -10.22
CA ASP A 191 -0.30 -0.07 -10.15
C ASP A 191 -1.76 -0.47 -10.45
N LEU A 192 -2.66 -0.13 -9.51
CA LEU A 192 -4.10 -0.35 -9.63
C LEU A 192 -4.79 0.72 -10.50
N GLU A 193 -4.04 1.67 -11.06
CA GLU A 193 -4.50 2.86 -11.81
C GLU A 193 -5.36 3.80 -10.97
N PHE A 194 -5.16 3.79 -9.65
CA PHE A 194 -5.68 4.85 -8.80
C PHE A 194 -4.58 5.89 -8.65
N ASN A 195 -4.63 6.97 -9.44
CA ASN A 195 -3.61 8.02 -9.50
C ASN A 195 -4.28 9.41 -9.43
N ALA A 196 -4.81 9.79 -8.26
CA ALA A 196 -5.57 11.03 -8.09
C ALA A 196 -4.66 12.21 -7.75
N SER A 197 -4.67 13.25 -8.57
CA SER A 197 -3.88 14.48 -8.40
C SER A 197 -4.72 15.72 -8.08
N SER A 198 -6.05 15.57 -7.98
CA SER A 198 -6.98 16.61 -7.54
C SER A 198 -8.25 15.98 -6.97
N ALA A 199 -9.08 16.79 -6.30
CA ALA A 199 -10.36 16.34 -5.75
C ALA A 199 -11.33 15.87 -6.85
N GLU A 200 -11.33 16.54 -8.00
CA GLU A 200 -12.19 16.23 -9.15
C GLU A 200 -11.78 14.92 -9.82
N ALA A 201 -10.49 14.57 -9.78
CA ALA A 201 -9.97 13.35 -10.38
C ALA A 201 -10.33 12.08 -9.57
N VAL A 202 -10.66 12.20 -8.28
CA VAL A 202 -10.85 11.04 -7.39
C VAL A 202 -11.87 10.03 -7.93
N GLU A 203 -13.04 10.51 -8.34
CA GLU A 203 -14.10 9.63 -8.87
C GLU A 203 -13.68 8.97 -10.19
N GLU A 204 -13.05 9.72 -11.10
CA GLU A 204 -12.56 9.19 -12.37
C GLU A 204 -11.51 8.08 -12.14
N GLN A 205 -10.55 8.32 -11.26
CA GLN A 205 -9.50 7.36 -10.93
C GLN A 205 -10.05 6.14 -10.20
N TYR A 206 -11.05 6.31 -9.34
CA TYR A 206 -11.77 5.20 -8.73
C TYR A 206 -12.46 4.33 -9.79
N GLN A 207 -13.18 4.94 -10.73
CA GLN A 207 -13.83 4.19 -11.82
C GLN A 207 -12.80 3.50 -12.73
N LEU A 208 -11.66 4.13 -13.01
CA LEU A 208 -10.58 3.54 -13.79
C LEU A 208 -10.04 2.27 -13.11
N ALA A 209 -9.73 2.34 -11.82
CA ALA A 209 -9.27 1.21 -11.02
C ALA A 209 -10.31 0.08 -10.98
N MET A 210 -11.59 0.41 -10.76
CA MET A 210 -12.69 -0.58 -10.75
C MET A 210 -12.89 -1.24 -12.13
N ASN A 211 -12.82 -0.48 -13.22
CA ASN A 211 -12.91 -1.01 -14.57
C ASN A 211 -11.77 -1.97 -14.89
N LYS A 212 -10.55 -1.64 -14.45
CA LYS A 212 -9.38 -2.50 -14.61
C LYS A 212 -9.56 -3.83 -13.85
N MET A 213 -10.09 -3.76 -12.63
CA MET A 213 -10.47 -4.95 -11.86
C MET A 213 -11.56 -5.78 -12.54
N GLY A 214 -12.53 -5.14 -13.19
CA GLY A 214 -13.55 -5.82 -14.01
C GLY A 214 -12.92 -6.61 -15.17
N LYS A 215 -11.96 -6.01 -15.89
CA LYS A 215 -11.25 -6.70 -17.00
C LYS A 215 -10.38 -7.86 -16.53
N LEU A 216 -9.77 -7.78 -15.34
CA LEU A 216 -9.04 -8.91 -14.75
C LEU A 216 -9.94 -10.14 -14.63
N ARG A 217 -11.19 -9.94 -14.25
CA ARG A 217 -12.19 -11.01 -14.15
C ARG A 217 -12.50 -11.62 -15.52
N GLU A 218 -12.75 -10.79 -16.54
CA GLU A 218 -13.03 -11.28 -17.89
C GLU A 218 -11.89 -12.17 -18.40
N LEU A 219 -10.64 -11.75 -18.19
CA LEU A 219 -9.46 -12.54 -18.56
C LEU A 219 -9.33 -13.82 -17.75
N ALA A 220 -9.63 -13.79 -16.45
CA ALA A 220 -9.61 -14.96 -15.59
C ALA A 220 -10.65 -16.01 -16.04
N GLN A 221 -11.84 -15.56 -16.46
CA GLN A 221 -12.91 -16.43 -16.96
C GLN A 221 -12.62 -17.04 -18.34
N VAL A 222 -11.86 -16.33 -19.19
CA VAL A 222 -11.45 -16.83 -20.51
C VAL A 222 -10.24 -17.77 -20.40
N SER A 223 -9.43 -17.65 -19.34
CA SER A 223 -8.33 -18.57 -19.09
C SER A 223 -8.88 -19.91 -18.56
N ASP A 224 -8.73 -20.99 -19.35
CA ASP A 224 -9.20 -22.35 -19.01
C ASP A 224 -8.37 -23.03 -17.89
N LYS A 225 -7.84 -22.26 -16.93
CA LYS A 225 -6.99 -22.78 -15.85
C LYS A 225 -7.23 -22.04 -14.53
N SER A 226 -7.69 -22.81 -13.55
CA SER A 226 -7.74 -22.55 -12.11
C SER A 226 -6.37 -22.31 -11.44
N GLN A 227 -5.41 -21.72 -12.17
CA GLN A 227 -4.02 -21.58 -11.72
C GLN A 227 -3.33 -20.27 -12.15
N GLU A 228 -4.00 -19.38 -12.89
CA GLU A 228 -3.39 -18.09 -13.19
C GLU A 228 -3.37 -17.20 -11.94
N SER A 229 -2.17 -16.84 -11.50
CA SER A 229 -1.99 -15.92 -10.38
C SER A 229 -2.59 -14.55 -10.70
N ALA A 230 -3.01 -13.82 -9.65
CA ALA A 230 -3.40 -12.41 -9.73
C ALA A 230 -2.46 -11.58 -10.63
N ARG A 231 -1.16 -11.83 -10.52
CA ARG A 231 -0.10 -11.16 -11.29
C ARG A 231 -0.16 -11.46 -12.79
N THR A 232 -0.32 -12.72 -13.19
CA THR A 232 -0.42 -13.09 -14.63
C THR A 232 -1.59 -12.38 -15.30
N LEU A 233 -2.69 -12.19 -14.56
CA LEU A 233 -3.84 -11.42 -15.03
C LEU A 233 -3.51 -9.93 -15.14
N TRP A 234 -2.79 -9.35 -14.18
CA TRP A 234 -2.33 -7.95 -14.25
C TRP A 234 -1.40 -7.68 -15.43
N ASP A 235 -0.48 -8.60 -15.75
CA ASP A 235 0.41 -8.46 -16.91
C ASP A 235 -0.41 -8.44 -18.23
N LYS A 236 -1.43 -9.30 -18.35
CA LYS A 236 -2.35 -9.31 -19.50
C LYS A 236 -3.15 -8.01 -19.58
N VAL A 237 -3.70 -7.55 -18.45
CA VAL A 237 -4.46 -6.30 -18.42
C VAL A 237 -3.60 -5.10 -18.78
N ARG A 238 -2.35 -5.03 -18.30
CA ARG A 238 -1.43 -3.95 -18.65
C ARG A 238 -1.19 -3.86 -20.16
N SER A 239 -1.12 -5.01 -20.85
CA SER A 239 -0.99 -5.03 -22.32
C SER A 239 -2.22 -4.50 -23.10
N ILE A 240 -3.37 -4.36 -22.44
CA ILE A 240 -4.61 -3.83 -23.05
C ILE A 240 -4.70 -2.30 -22.89
N PHE A 241 -4.04 -1.74 -21.88
CA PHE A 241 -4.11 -0.31 -21.54
C PHE A 241 -2.87 0.49 -21.95
N ASN A 242 -1.79 -0.17 -22.37
CA ASN A 242 -0.61 0.42 -23.01
C ASN A 242 -0.72 0.39 -24.54
#